data_AF-A0A9N8S2X3-F1
#
_entry.id   AF-A0A9N8S2X3-F1
#
_cell.length_a   1.000
_cell.length_b   1.000
_cell.length_c   1.000
_cell.angle_alpha   90.00
_cell.angle_beta   90.00
_cell.angle_gamma   90.00
#
_symmetry.space_group_name_H-M   'P 1'
#
loop_
_entity.id
_entity.type
_entity.pdbx_description
1 polymer ?
#
loop_
_entity_poly.entity_id
_entity_poly.type
_entity_poly.pdbx_seq_one_letter_code
_entity_poly.pdbx_strand_id
1 'polypeptide(L)'
;MLLEGAHADVDRMHITGALHDYAHRDPVRGTDALFSYAIWRSPLLGAEVVFNDLKDKESARLATVYSHSAVNLGYLLNSKKLPRGTGYEATTQAWATMRAAKGLFFSADAAASADTPHLDMPAAVAQLKAALQRVTDLASATAQAGADPADRATQSALLDGLNQLRDAGLLASTPGGMAFVTPKSVQHSAGENLIATAGQDMDVSVVQRLRMAVGGMISLCAHKLGINLTAAKGKFTASALTDGMDLFAKQQVRVASESADIQLAAKTKIALNSGGASLEIEGGNMTFHCPGAFKIKAGSFTFVGPDNVPTPLPSLLKSSLKISDPYSSSH
;
A
#
# COMPACT_ATOMS: atom_id res chain seq x y z
N MET A 1 -26.99 34.82 37.31
CA MET A 1 -27.00 35.37 35.93
C MET A 1 -26.37 36.74 35.98
N LEU A 2 -25.28 36.94 35.23
CA LEU A 2 -24.61 38.22 35.05
C LEU A 2 -25.16 38.84 33.76
N LEU A 3 -25.67 40.06 33.86
CA LEU A 3 -26.22 40.84 32.76
C LEU A 3 -25.34 42.06 32.56
N GLU A 4 -24.86 42.28 31.35
CA GLU A 4 -24.05 43.45 31.00
C GLU A 4 -24.63 44.14 29.77
N GLY A 5 -24.78 45.46 29.85
CA GLY A 5 -25.18 46.29 28.70
C GLY A 5 -23.97 46.54 27.82
N ALA A 6 -24.08 46.27 26.52
CA ALA A 6 -23.01 46.61 25.59
C ALA A 6 -22.75 48.13 25.64
N HIS A 7 -21.55 48.55 26.04
CA HIS A 7 -21.22 49.97 26.27
C HIS A 7 -22.12 50.67 27.31
N ALA A 8 -22.61 49.94 28.32
CA ALA A 8 -23.57 50.40 29.32
C ALA A 8 -24.96 50.80 28.75
N ASP A 9 -25.28 50.35 27.54
CA ASP A 9 -26.61 50.51 26.94
C ASP A 9 -27.59 49.46 27.50
N VAL A 10 -28.58 49.93 28.26
CA VAL A 10 -29.62 49.12 28.90
C VAL A 10 -30.57 48.46 27.89
N ASP A 11 -30.66 49.00 26.66
CA ASP A 11 -31.48 48.44 25.59
C ASP A 11 -30.74 47.34 24.80
N ARG A 12 -29.46 47.08 25.12
CA ARG A 12 -28.60 46.05 24.52
C ARG A 12 -27.94 45.16 25.57
N MET A 13 -28.77 44.58 26.40
CA MET A 13 -28.37 43.60 27.42
C MET A 13 -27.90 42.30 26.76
N HIS A 14 -26.73 41.81 27.15
CA HIS A 14 -26.30 40.45 26.87
C HIS A 14 -25.94 39.74 28.17
N ILE A 15 -26.08 38.41 28.16
CA ILE A 15 -25.73 37.57 29.30
C ILE A 15 -24.25 37.26 29.18
N THR A 16 -23.42 37.82 30.05
CA THR A 16 -21.96 37.58 30.07
C THR A 16 -21.59 36.29 30.80
N GLY A 17 -22.50 35.76 31.61
CA GLY A 17 -22.38 34.43 32.19
C GLY A 17 -23.56 34.08 33.06
N ALA A 18 -23.80 32.79 33.25
CA ALA A 18 -24.69 32.27 34.28
C ALA A 18 -23.92 31.21 35.08
N LEU A 19 -23.99 31.32 36.40
CA LEU A 19 -23.45 30.30 37.29
C LEU A 19 -24.46 29.15 37.31
N HIS A 20 -24.10 28.04 36.69
CA HIS A 20 -24.92 26.83 36.70
C HIS A 20 -24.28 25.81 37.64
N ASP A 21 -25.10 25.15 38.43
CA ASP A 21 -24.70 24.00 39.22
C ASP A 21 -25.67 22.84 38.97
N TYR A 22 -25.38 21.68 39.58
CA TYR A 22 -26.20 20.49 39.44
C TYR A 22 -27.69 20.69 39.82
N ALA A 23 -27.99 21.62 40.74
CA ALA A 23 -29.33 21.90 41.23
C ALA A 23 -30.02 23.08 40.50
N HIS A 24 -29.27 23.96 39.85
CA HIS A 24 -29.77 25.16 39.17
C HIS A 24 -29.44 25.12 37.67
N ARG A 25 -30.30 24.46 36.90
CA ARG A 25 -30.23 24.38 35.43
C ARG A 25 -30.65 25.70 34.76
N ASP A 26 -30.26 25.87 33.50
CA ASP A 26 -30.50 27.10 32.72
C ASP A 26 -31.99 27.53 32.74
N PRO A 27 -32.30 28.74 33.23
CA PRO A 27 -33.67 29.28 33.24
C PRO A 27 -34.19 29.65 31.83
N VAL A 28 -33.34 29.78 30.81
CA VAL A 28 -33.77 30.07 29.43
C VAL A 28 -33.89 28.77 28.63
N ARG A 29 -35.04 28.10 28.75
CA ARG A 29 -35.43 26.98 27.88
C ARG A 29 -36.57 27.42 26.96
N GLY A 30 -36.27 27.72 25.71
CA GLY A 30 -37.29 27.89 24.66
C GLY A 30 -37.43 26.63 23.82
N THR A 31 -38.68 26.27 23.47
CA THR A 31 -38.99 25.18 22.52
C THR A 31 -38.73 25.58 21.07
N ASP A 32 -38.53 26.86 20.80
CA ASP A 32 -38.17 27.38 19.48
C ASP A 32 -36.65 27.38 19.31
N ALA A 33 -36.19 26.92 18.14
CA ALA A 33 -34.78 26.86 17.76
C ALA A 33 -34.04 28.22 17.83
N LEU A 34 -34.73 29.34 18.01
CA LEU A 34 -34.11 30.66 18.21
C LEU A 34 -33.55 30.84 19.63
N PHE A 35 -34.11 30.13 20.62
CA PHE A 35 -33.68 30.20 22.03
C PHE A 35 -32.73 29.07 22.43
N SER A 36 -32.39 28.15 21.52
CA SER A 36 -31.51 27.02 21.79
C SER A 36 -30.03 27.30 21.51
N TYR A 37 -29.67 28.53 21.12
CA TYR A 37 -28.29 28.89 20.77
C TYR A 37 -27.61 29.71 21.87
N ALA A 38 -26.49 29.20 22.38
CA ALA A 38 -25.52 29.99 23.13
C ALA A 38 -24.37 30.40 22.21
N ILE A 39 -24.19 31.70 21.98
CA ILE A 39 -23.23 32.24 21.03
C ILE A 39 -22.29 33.21 21.74
N TRP A 40 -21.00 32.91 21.72
CA TRP A 40 -19.94 33.88 22.01
C TRP A 40 -19.32 34.37 20.71
N ARG A 41 -19.19 35.68 20.54
CA ARG A 41 -18.60 36.31 19.35
C ARG A 41 -17.59 37.38 19.76
N SER A 42 -16.45 37.38 19.10
CA SER A 42 -15.46 38.45 19.25
C SER A 42 -15.98 39.78 18.67
N PRO A 43 -15.65 40.96 19.26
CA PRO A 43 -16.17 42.25 18.82
C PRO A 43 -15.63 42.75 17.46
N LEU A 44 -14.39 42.38 17.13
CA LEU A 44 -13.64 42.89 15.99
C LEU A 44 -13.33 41.75 15.01
N LEU A 45 -14.35 41.32 14.25
CA LEU A 45 -14.25 40.39 13.12
C LEU A 45 -14.29 38.89 13.45
N GLY A 46 -15.38 38.44 14.07
CA GLY A 46 -16.04 37.21 13.58
C GLY A 46 -15.47 35.86 14.01
N ALA A 47 -14.56 35.79 14.98
CA ALA A 47 -14.40 34.54 15.72
C ALA A 47 -15.65 34.27 16.57
N GLU A 48 -16.16 33.04 16.52
CA GLU A 48 -17.36 32.62 17.22
C GLU A 48 -17.22 31.23 17.86
N VAL A 49 -17.86 31.07 19.00
CA VAL A 49 -18.15 29.79 19.64
C VAL A 49 -19.67 29.68 19.73
N VAL A 50 -20.23 28.62 19.16
CA VAL A 50 -21.69 28.41 19.10
C VAL A 50 -22.02 27.04 19.66
N PHE A 51 -22.91 26.99 20.64
CA PHE A 51 -23.57 25.77 21.09
C PHE A 51 -25.04 25.85 20.70
N ASN A 52 -25.58 24.75 20.17
CA ASN A 52 -27.00 24.58 19.89
C ASN A 52 -27.51 23.41 20.74
N ASP A 53 -28.48 23.69 21.60
CA ASP A 53 -29.11 22.73 22.51
C ASP A 53 -30.51 22.32 22.03
N LEU A 54 -30.79 22.50 20.73
CA LEU A 54 -32.02 21.99 20.14
C LEU A 54 -32.02 20.47 20.25
N LYS A 55 -32.98 19.94 21.01
CA LYS A 55 -33.11 18.51 21.28
C LYS A 55 -32.97 17.66 20.01
N ASP A 56 -32.13 16.62 20.08
CA ASP A 56 -31.81 15.67 19.00
C ASP A 56 -31.09 16.30 17.79
N LYS A 57 -30.69 17.56 17.89
CA LYS A 57 -29.97 18.35 16.88
C LYS A 57 -28.87 19.19 17.52
N GLU A 58 -28.30 18.66 18.60
CA GLU A 58 -27.26 19.33 19.37
C GLU A 58 -26.01 19.50 18.52
N SER A 59 -25.37 20.67 18.63
CA SER A 59 -24.13 20.92 17.90
C SER A 59 -23.25 21.93 18.61
N ALA A 60 -21.95 21.84 18.35
CA ALA A 60 -20.97 22.82 18.79
C ALA A 60 -20.10 23.27 17.62
N ARG A 61 -19.74 24.54 17.58
CA ARG A 61 -18.89 25.13 16.54
C ARG A 61 -17.91 26.11 17.15
N LEU A 62 -16.64 25.98 16.77
CA LEU A 62 -15.58 26.95 16.99
C LEU A 62 -15.08 27.41 15.63
N ALA A 63 -15.20 28.69 15.31
CA ALA A 63 -14.86 29.21 13.99
C ALA A 63 -14.18 30.58 14.05
N THR A 64 -13.37 30.88 13.04
CA THR A 64 -12.80 32.21 12.78
C THR A 64 -12.96 32.57 11.29
N VAL A 65 -13.09 33.86 11.01
CA VAL A 65 -13.14 34.37 9.63
C VAL A 65 -11.79 34.22 8.91
N TYR A 66 -10.68 34.22 9.67
CA TYR A 66 -9.35 34.08 9.10
C TYR A 66 -9.18 32.68 8.49
N SER A 67 -8.89 32.62 7.19
CA SER A 67 -8.78 31.39 6.41
C SER A 67 -10.02 30.48 6.47
N HIS A 68 -11.18 31.01 6.86
CA HIS A 68 -12.42 30.24 7.07
C HIS A 68 -12.20 28.98 7.93
N SER A 69 -11.37 29.07 8.97
CA SER A 69 -11.05 27.91 9.81
C SER A 69 -12.17 27.63 10.81
N ALA A 70 -12.67 26.39 10.86
CA ALA A 70 -13.72 25.97 11.77
C ALA A 70 -13.63 24.50 12.18
N VAL A 71 -14.05 24.22 13.41
CA VAL A 71 -14.34 22.87 13.93
C VAL A 71 -15.83 22.81 14.27
N ASN A 72 -16.54 21.82 13.74
CA ASN A 72 -17.97 21.61 13.96
C ASN A 72 -18.21 20.19 14.49
N LEU A 73 -19.11 20.06 15.46
CA LEU A 73 -19.46 18.83 16.16
C LEU A 73 -20.98 18.63 16.17
N GLY A 74 -21.45 17.39 16.06
CA GLY A 74 -22.86 17.04 16.17
C GLY A 74 -23.65 17.30 14.89
N TYR A 75 -24.78 18.01 14.99
CA TYR A 75 -25.65 18.32 13.86
C TYR A 75 -25.14 19.49 13.02
N LEU A 76 -24.57 19.21 11.85
CA LEU A 76 -23.88 20.22 11.04
C LEU A 76 -24.87 20.99 10.17
N LEU A 77 -24.87 22.31 10.30
CA LEU A 77 -25.72 23.23 9.55
C LEU A 77 -24.90 24.03 8.52
N ASN A 78 -25.55 24.44 7.43
CA ASN A 78 -25.02 25.43 6.49
C ASN A 78 -25.39 26.86 6.91
N SER A 79 -24.97 27.87 6.14
CA SER A 79 -25.25 29.29 6.42
C SER A 79 -26.75 29.64 6.42
N LYS A 80 -27.59 28.83 5.79
CA LYS A 80 -29.06 28.95 5.78
C LYS A 80 -29.74 28.18 6.92
N LYS A 81 -28.96 27.65 7.88
CA LYS A 81 -29.44 26.79 8.97
C LYS A 81 -30.13 25.51 8.49
N LEU A 82 -29.77 25.01 7.31
CA LEU A 82 -30.23 23.72 6.80
C LEU A 82 -29.19 22.63 7.11
N PRO A 83 -29.62 21.38 7.35
CA PRO A 83 -28.70 20.27 7.55
C PRO A 83 -27.77 20.07 6.37
N ARG A 84 -26.49 19.82 6.65
CA ARG A 84 -25.48 19.46 5.65
C ARG A 84 -24.63 18.24 6.02
N GLY A 85 -24.74 17.75 7.26
CA GLY A 85 -23.99 16.59 7.73
C GLY A 85 -24.16 16.35 9.22
N THR A 86 -23.51 15.31 9.73
CA THR A 86 -23.52 14.92 11.14
C THR A 86 -22.14 14.39 11.54
N GLY A 87 -21.72 14.65 12.77
CA GLY A 87 -20.47 14.10 13.32
C GLY A 87 -19.42 15.18 13.57
N TYR A 88 -18.19 14.95 13.11
CA TYR A 88 -17.06 15.85 13.29
C TYR A 88 -16.60 16.41 11.94
N GLU A 89 -16.36 17.71 11.88
CA GLU A 89 -15.75 18.34 10.71
C GLU A 89 -14.77 19.44 11.13
N ALA A 90 -13.53 19.33 10.68
CA ALA A 90 -12.55 20.40 10.75
C ALA A 90 -12.24 20.90 9.32
N THR A 91 -12.35 22.21 9.09
CA THR A 91 -12.12 22.85 7.79
C THR A 91 -11.21 24.06 7.92
N THR A 92 -10.41 24.32 6.90
CA THR A 92 -9.60 25.52 6.74
C THR A 92 -9.22 25.69 5.27
N GLN A 93 -9.09 26.94 4.80
CA GLN A 93 -8.52 27.25 3.48
C GLN A 93 -6.99 27.43 3.54
N ALA A 94 -6.40 27.34 4.73
CA ALA A 94 -4.96 27.36 4.94
C ALA A 94 -4.41 25.95 5.23
N TRP A 95 -3.19 25.86 5.77
CA TRP A 95 -2.59 24.60 6.17
C TRP A 95 -3.26 24.01 7.42
N ALA A 96 -3.29 22.67 7.50
CA ALA A 96 -3.68 21.93 8.68
C ALA A 96 -2.57 20.92 9.04
N THR A 97 -2.28 20.80 10.33
CA THR A 97 -1.30 19.83 10.84
C THR A 97 -1.86 19.11 12.06
N MET A 98 -1.77 17.79 12.08
CA MET A 98 -2.01 16.97 13.28
C MET A 98 -0.66 16.38 13.71
N ARG A 99 -0.28 16.60 14.97
CA ARG A 99 1.00 16.11 15.52
C ARG A 99 0.74 15.46 16.88
N ALA A 100 1.18 14.23 17.03
CA ALA A 100 1.14 13.49 18.27
C ALA A 100 2.45 12.72 18.43
N ALA A 101 3.29 13.15 19.38
CA ALA A 101 4.64 12.60 19.57
C ALA A 101 4.66 11.12 19.99
N LYS A 102 3.51 10.59 20.43
CA LYS A 102 3.31 9.17 20.77
C LYS A 102 2.58 8.38 19.68
N GLY A 103 2.36 8.97 18.51
CA GLY A 103 1.69 8.33 17.37
C GLY A 103 0.25 8.81 17.12
N LEU A 104 -0.30 8.40 15.98
CA LEU A 104 -1.65 8.71 15.52
C LEU A 104 -2.43 7.42 15.21
N PHE A 105 -3.68 7.35 15.67
CA PHE A 105 -4.61 6.28 15.31
C PHE A 105 -5.86 6.87 14.65
N PHE A 106 -6.10 6.52 13.39
CA PHE A 106 -7.33 6.87 12.68
C PHE A 106 -8.21 5.62 12.55
N SER A 107 -9.42 5.66 13.10
CA SER A 107 -10.30 4.51 13.12
C SER A 107 -11.70 4.84 12.63
N ALA A 108 -12.23 3.96 11.78
CA ALA A 108 -13.67 3.87 11.49
C ALA A 108 -14.30 2.64 12.19
N ASP A 109 -13.58 1.99 13.11
CA ASP A 109 -14.14 0.96 13.99
C ASP A 109 -15.07 1.61 15.02
N ALA A 110 -16.23 1.00 15.25
CA ALA A 110 -17.18 1.51 16.24
C ALA A 110 -16.64 1.32 17.66
N ALA A 111 -16.67 2.38 18.47
CA ALA A 111 -16.48 2.25 19.91
C ALA A 111 -17.67 1.51 20.54
N ALA A 112 -17.41 0.62 21.50
CA ALA A 112 -18.46 -0.17 22.14
C ALA A 112 -19.38 0.68 23.03
N SER A 113 -18.84 1.75 23.62
CA SER A 113 -19.55 2.70 24.48
C SER A 113 -18.76 4.01 24.62
N ALA A 114 -19.37 5.03 25.25
CA ALA A 114 -18.69 6.28 25.59
C ALA A 114 -17.48 6.10 26.53
N ASP A 115 -17.44 4.99 27.28
CA ASP A 115 -16.35 4.65 28.21
C ASP A 115 -15.25 3.82 27.53
N THR A 116 -15.35 3.59 26.21
CA THR A 116 -14.30 2.88 25.46
C THR A 116 -12.99 3.64 25.60
N PRO A 117 -11.88 2.97 25.99
CA PRO A 117 -10.59 3.63 26.07
C PRO A 117 -10.24 4.35 24.77
N HIS A 118 -9.68 5.56 24.86
CA HIS A 118 -9.46 6.40 23.68
C HIS A 118 -8.47 5.81 22.65
N LEU A 119 -7.66 4.82 23.03
CA LEU A 119 -6.76 4.03 22.17
C LEU A 119 -7.19 2.55 22.07
N ASP A 120 -8.48 2.27 22.25
CA ASP A 120 -8.99 0.93 21.98
C ASP A 120 -8.85 0.60 20.49
N MET A 121 -8.10 -0.47 20.19
CA MET A 121 -7.76 -0.87 18.82
C MET A 121 -7.78 -2.40 18.57
N PRO A 122 -8.64 -3.20 19.22
CA PRO A 122 -8.63 -4.65 19.08
C PRO A 122 -8.89 -5.11 17.64
N ALA A 123 -9.76 -4.40 16.90
CA ALA A 123 -10.03 -4.69 15.49
C ALA A 123 -8.79 -4.48 14.61
N ALA A 124 -8.11 -3.34 14.75
CA ALA A 124 -6.89 -3.03 14.01
C ALA A 124 -5.76 -4.03 14.30
N VAL A 125 -5.53 -4.35 15.58
CA VAL A 125 -4.52 -5.34 16.00
C VAL A 125 -4.88 -6.74 15.51
N ALA A 126 -6.15 -7.12 15.50
CA ALA A 126 -6.60 -8.39 14.94
C ALA A 126 -6.32 -8.48 13.43
N GLN A 127 -6.50 -7.39 12.67
CA GLN A 127 -6.17 -7.36 11.24
C GLN A 127 -4.66 -7.52 11.00
N LEU A 128 -3.82 -6.84 11.78
CA LEU A 128 -2.36 -7.00 11.68
C LEU A 128 -1.91 -8.41 12.06
N LYS A 129 -2.48 -9.02 13.11
CA LYS A 129 -2.21 -10.42 13.48
C LYS A 129 -2.65 -11.40 12.38
N ALA A 130 -3.84 -11.20 11.80
CA ALA A 130 -4.32 -12.02 10.71
C ALA A 130 -3.46 -11.89 9.45
N ALA A 131 -2.90 -10.70 9.18
CA ALA A 131 -1.94 -10.48 8.11
C ALA A 131 -0.61 -11.22 8.38
N LEU A 132 -0.06 -11.10 9.58
CA LEU A 132 1.17 -11.79 10.00
C LEU A 132 1.02 -13.31 9.93
N GLN A 133 -0.12 -13.86 10.35
CA GLN A 133 -0.40 -15.29 10.25
C GLN A 133 -0.41 -15.76 8.80
N ARG A 134 -1.10 -15.03 7.90
CA ARG A 134 -1.11 -15.33 6.46
C ARG A 134 0.29 -15.34 5.85
N VAL A 135 1.11 -14.33 6.17
CA VAL A 135 2.49 -14.26 5.70
C VAL A 135 3.33 -15.39 6.30
N THR A 136 3.06 -15.80 7.53
CA THR A 136 3.77 -16.92 8.18
C THR A 136 3.54 -18.24 7.46
N ASP A 137 2.28 -18.55 7.14
CA ASP A 137 1.93 -19.77 6.43
C ASP A 137 2.51 -19.77 5.01
N LEU A 138 2.42 -18.63 4.32
CA LEU A 138 2.97 -18.46 2.97
C LEU A 138 4.50 -18.56 2.96
N ALA A 139 5.19 -17.91 3.89
CA ALA A 139 6.65 -17.95 4.02
C ALA A 139 7.16 -19.37 4.29
N SER A 140 6.47 -20.13 5.13
CA SER A 140 6.79 -21.55 5.39
C SER A 140 6.72 -22.37 4.11
N ALA A 141 5.63 -22.24 3.34
CA ALA A 141 5.48 -22.94 2.06
C ALA A 141 6.53 -22.48 1.02
N THR A 142 6.82 -21.19 0.93
CA THR A 142 7.81 -20.63 -0.01
C THR A 142 9.21 -21.13 0.30
N ALA A 143 9.59 -21.22 1.58
CA ALA A 143 10.86 -21.81 1.99
C ALA A 143 10.95 -23.30 1.62
N GLN A 144 9.87 -24.07 1.80
CA GLN A 144 9.81 -25.48 1.37
C GLN A 144 9.92 -25.65 -0.15
N ALA A 145 9.48 -24.66 -0.92
CA ALA A 145 9.63 -24.63 -2.38
C ALA A 145 11.04 -24.21 -2.85
N GLY A 146 11.95 -23.89 -1.93
CA GLY A 146 13.32 -23.46 -2.23
C GLY A 146 13.42 -22.02 -2.75
N ALA A 147 12.38 -21.20 -2.57
CA ALA A 147 12.38 -19.79 -2.91
C ALA A 147 12.59 -18.91 -1.65
N ASP A 148 13.06 -17.68 -1.84
CA ASP A 148 13.30 -16.75 -0.74
C ASP A 148 11.97 -16.28 -0.12
N PRO A 149 11.71 -16.52 1.18
CA PRO A 149 10.45 -16.20 1.82
C PRO A 149 10.40 -14.74 2.32
N ALA A 150 9.19 -14.21 2.50
CA ALA A 150 9.00 -12.88 3.06
C ALA A 150 9.53 -12.73 4.50
N ASP A 151 10.05 -11.56 4.85
CA ASP A 151 10.53 -11.25 6.19
C ASP A 151 9.38 -11.06 7.19
N ARG A 152 9.26 -12.03 8.10
CA ARG A 152 8.25 -12.05 9.16
C ARG A 152 8.67 -11.27 10.40
N ALA A 153 9.98 -11.16 10.65
CA ALA A 153 10.48 -10.55 11.88
C ALA A 153 10.19 -9.05 11.88
N THR A 154 10.47 -8.37 10.76
CA THR A 154 10.12 -6.96 10.59
C THR A 154 8.61 -6.73 10.69
N GLN A 155 7.78 -7.58 10.08
CA GLN A 155 6.33 -7.43 10.15
C GLN A 155 5.80 -7.61 11.59
N SER A 156 6.36 -8.55 12.35
CA SER A 156 6.03 -8.73 13.77
C SER A 156 6.45 -7.53 14.60
N ALA A 157 7.66 -6.99 14.39
CA ALA A 157 8.15 -5.81 15.11
C ALA A 157 7.27 -4.59 14.86
N LEU A 158 6.84 -4.37 13.60
CA LEU A 158 5.93 -3.29 13.25
C LEU A 158 4.57 -3.42 13.96
N LEU A 159 4.01 -4.64 14.01
CA LEU A 159 2.79 -4.92 14.76
C LEU A 159 2.95 -4.59 16.26
N ASP A 160 4.06 -5.02 16.87
CA ASP A 160 4.31 -4.79 18.29
C ASP A 160 4.47 -3.30 18.62
N GLY A 161 5.14 -2.53 17.76
CA GLY A 161 5.28 -1.08 17.90
C GLY A 161 3.95 -0.32 17.72
N LEU A 162 3.11 -0.73 16.77
CA LEU A 162 1.81 -0.10 16.52
C LEU A 162 0.73 -0.50 17.53
N ASN A 163 0.87 -1.65 18.19
CA ASN A 163 -0.06 -2.08 19.23
C ASN A 163 -0.03 -1.10 20.41
N GLN A 164 -1.15 -0.44 20.68
CA GLN A 164 -1.26 0.66 21.63
C GLN A 164 -0.33 1.85 21.34
N LEU A 165 0.16 1.98 20.09
CA LEU A 165 1.14 2.98 19.67
C LEU A 165 2.32 3.08 20.66
N ARG A 166 2.92 1.92 21.00
CA ARG A 166 4.14 1.87 21.83
C ARG A 166 5.28 2.66 21.20
N ASP A 167 5.36 2.60 19.88
CA ASP A 167 6.20 3.44 19.06
C ASP A 167 5.37 4.58 18.43
N ALA A 168 6.05 5.67 18.06
CA ALA A 168 5.44 6.85 17.45
C ALA A 168 5.03 6.60 15.98
N GLY A 169 4.08 5.69 15.76
CA GLY A 169 3.60 5.27 14.46
C GLY A 169 2.28 5.89 14.05
N LEU A 170 1.86 5.58 12.83
CA LEU A 170 0.54 5.88 12.29
C LEU A 170 -0.19 4.55 12.03
N LEU A 171 -1.33 4.34 12.69
CA LEU A 171 -2.21 3.21 12.43
C LEU A 171 -3.54 3.73 11.88
N ALA A 172 -4.03 3.12 10.81
CA ALA A 172 -5.34 3.41 10.24
C ALA A 172 -6.15 2.13 10.09
N SER A 173 -7.36 2.09 10.64
CA SER A 173 -8.24 0.92 10.64
C SER A 173 -9.63 1.28 10.13
N THR A 174 -10.12 0.53 9.15
CA THR A 174 -11.39 0.80 8.46
C THR A 174 -12.07 -0.51 8.07
N PRO A 175 -13.16 -0.94 8.74
CA PRO A 175 -13.81 -2.21 8.45
C PRO A 175 -14.51 -2.24 7.08
N GLY A 176 -14.87 -1.07 6.55
CA GLY A 176 -15.49 -0.91 5.23
C GLY A 176 -14.51 -0.74 4.06
N GLY A 177 -13.20 -0.83 4.29
CA GLY A 177 -12.16 -0.61 3.28
C GLY A 177 -11.53 0.79 3.31
N MET A 178 -10.42 0.94 2.57
CA MET A 178 -9.59 2.15 2.52
C MET A 178 -9.13 2.42 1.09
N ALA A 179 -9.07 3.69 0.70
CA ALA A 179 -8.57 4.09 -0.61
C ALA A 179 -7.67 5.34 -0.51
N PHE A 180 -6.58 5.35 -1.25
CA PHE A 180 -5.73 6.52 -1.45
C PHE A 180 -5.77 6.90 -2.94
N VAL A 181 -6.31 8.08 -3.25
CA VAL A 181 -6.57 8.50 -4.63
C VAL A 181 -6.05 9.92 -4.88
N THR A 182 -5.52 10.15 -6.08
CA THR A 182 -5.07 11.46 -6.53
C THR A 182 -5.03 11.48 -8.07
N PRO A 183 -5.33 12.62 -8.72
CA PRO A 183 -5.15 12.75 -10.17
C PRO A 183 -3.67 12.86 -10.58
N LYS A 184 -2.75 13.00 -9.63
CA LYS A 184 -1.30 13.11 -9.87
C LYS A 184 -0.58 11.84 -9.42
N SER A 185 0.37 11.97 -8.50
CA SER A 185 1.29 10.89 -8.10
C SER A 185 1.06 10.49 -6.66
N VAL A 186 1.15 9.19 -6.39
CA VAL A 186 1.30 8.61 -5.05
C VAL A 186 2.73 8.09 -4.92
N GLN A 187 3.38 8.34 -3.79
CA GLN A 187 4.69 7.78 -3.46
C GLN A 187 4.61 7.05 -2.11
N HIS A 188 5.05 5.80 -2.10
CA HIS A 188 5.30 5.02 -0.89
C HIS A 188 6.81 4.82 -0.77
N SER A 189 7.39 5.21 0.36
CA SER A 189 8.82 5.12 0.62
C SER A 189 9.02 4.76 2.08
N ALA A 190 9.85 3.76 2.34
CA ALA A 190 10.29 3.38 3.67
C ALA A 190 11.82 3.30 3.67
N GLY A 191 12.46 3.75 4.75
CA GLY A 191 13.91 3.62 4.91
C GLY A 191 14.36 2.16 5.15
N GLU A 192 13.45 1.33 5.64
CA GLU A 192 13.68 -0.09 5.86
C GLU A 192 12.82 -0.93 4.90
N ASN A 193 11.55 -1.19 5.25
CA ASN A 193 10.73 -2.19 4.58
C ASN A 193 9.37 -1.65 4.12
N LEU A 194 8.97 -1.99 2.89
CA LEU A 194 7.60 -1.83 2.40
C LEU A 194 6.90 -3.19 2.40
N ILE A 195 5.89 -3.35 3.25
CA ILE A 195 5.14 -4.62 3.41
C ILE A 195 3.74 -4.42 2.86
N ALA A 196 3.31 -5.31 1.96
CA ALA A 196 1.95 -5.33 1.44
C ALA A 196 1.41 -6.77 1.50
N THR A 197 0.23 -6.95 2.12
CA THR A 197 -0.37 -8.26 2.34
C THR A 197 -1.85 -8.24 1.95
N ALA A 198 -2.24 -9.10 1.01
CA ALA A 198 -3.65 -9.34 0.67
C ALA A 198 -4.15 -10.65 1.29
N GLY A 199 -5.44 -10.72 1.62
CA GLY A 199 -6.08 -11.96 2.08
C GLY A 199 -6.64 -12.80 0.93
N GLN A 200 -6.84 -12.17 -0.22
CA GLN A 200 -7.31 -12.74 -1.47
C GLN A 200 -6.29 -12.34 -2.55
N ASP A 201 -6.70 -11.54 -3.54
CA ASP A 201 -5.85 -11.13 -4.65
C ASP A 201 -5.13 -9.79 -4.40
N MET A 202 -4.00 -9.60 -5.11
CA MET A 202 -3.32 -8.32 -5.24
C MET A 202 -3.24 -7.96 -6.72
N ASP A 203 -4.01 -6.95 -7.12
CA ASP A 203 -4.02 -6.46 -8.49
C ASP A 203 -3.12 -5.23 -8.64
N VAL A 204 -2.17 -5.30 -9.59
CA VAL A 204 -1.31 -4.17 -9.96
C VAL A 204 -1.56 -3.82 -11.42
N SER A 205 -2.41 -2.83 -11.65
CA SER A 205 -2.81 -2.38 -12.99
C SER A 205 -2.09 -1.10 -13.39
N VAL A 206 -1.34 -1.12 -14.48
CA VAL A 206 -0.57 0.02 -14.98
C VAL A 206 -0.81 0.24 -16.46
N VAL A 207 -1.30 1.41 -16.85
CA VAL A 207 -1.69 1.73 -18.23
C VAL A 207 -0.49 1.87 -19.16
N GLN A 208 0.64 2.40 -18.68
CA GLN A 208 1.82 2.64 -19.52
C GLN A 208 2.93 1.62 -19.27
N ARG A 209 3.62 1.70 -18.13
CA ARG A 209 4.83 0.91 -17.86
C ARG A 209 4.93 0.55 -16.39
N LEU A 210 5.01 -0.75 -16.11
CA LEU A 210 5.49 -1.26 -14.82
C LEU A 210 7.01 -1.41 -14.90
N ARG A 211 7.73 -0.86 -13.92
CA ARG A 211 9.19 -0.98 -13.80
C ARG A 211 9.52 -1.43 -12.38
N MET A 212 10.30 -2.50 -12.28
CA MET A 212 10.79 -3.02 -11.01
C MET A 212 12.31 -3.13 -11.11
N ALA A 213 13.01 -2.41 -10.23
CA ALA A 213 14.46 -2.45 -10.11
C ALA A 213 14.77 -2.79 -8.65
N VAL A 214 15.52 -3.89 -8.44
CA VAL A 214 15.81 -4.42 -7.11
C VAL A 214 17.31 -4.59 -6.98
N GLY A 215 17.87 -4.11 -5.87
CA GLY A 215 19.32 -4.19 -5.60
C GLY A 215 19.78 -5.59 -5.15
N GLY A 216 18.86 -6.38 -4.58
CA GLY A 216 19.09 -7.77 -4.18
C GLY A 216 18.48 -8.76 -5.18
N MET A 217 17.33 -9.34 -4.83
CA MET A 217 16.69 -10.43 -5.58
C MET A 217 15.21 -10.15 -5.85
N ILE A 218 14.69 -10.66 -6.96
CA ILE A 218 13.25 -10.84 -7.19
C ILE A 218 12.94 -12.32 -6.98
N SER A 219 12.17 -12.65 -5.94
CA SER A 219 11.65 -14.00 -5.65
C SER A 219 10.16 -14.06 -5.96
N LEU A 220 9.74 -14.98 -6.83
CA LEU A 220 8.34 -15.19 -7.21
C LEU A 220 7.97 -16.66 -7.01
N CYS A 221 6.99 -16.94 -6.15
CA CYS A 221 6.55 -18.30 -5.84
C CYS A 221 5.01 -18.38 -5.87
N ALA A 222 4.48 -19.31 -6.66
CA ALA A 222 3.06 -19.59 -6.73
C ALA A 222 2.79 -21.05 -6.33
N HIS A 223 1.99 -21.25 -5.29
CA HIS A 223 1.81 -22.58 -4.66
C HIS A 223 0.72 -23.45 -5.27
N LYS A 224 -0.20 -22.89 -6.06
CA LYS A 224 -1.40 -23.61 -6.53
C LYS A 224 -1.60 -23.57 -8.04
N LEU A 225 -1.63 -22.37 -8.63
CA LEU A 225 -2.06 -22.18 -10.02
C LEU A 225 -0.89 -21.91 -11.00
N GLY A 226 0.35 -21.91 -10.51
CA GLY A 226 1.55 -21.63 -11.31
C GLY A 226 1.76 -20.15 -11.62
N ILE A 227 2.70 -19.87 -12.53
CA ILE A 227 3.09 -18.53 -12.97
C ILE A 227 2.78 -18.42 -14.47
N ASN A 228 2.11 -17.34 -14.87
CA ASN A 228 1.87 -17.00 -16.27
C ASN A 228 2.54 -15.67 -16.62
N LEU A 229 3.57 -15.72 -17.48
CA LEU A 229 4.24 -14.54 -18.02
C LEU A 229 3.97 -14.46 -19.52
N THR A 230 3.17 -13.48 -19.93
CA THR A 230 2.75 -13.32 -21.33
C THR A 230 3.00 -11.91 -21.82
N ALA A 231 3.64 -11.78 -22.98
CA ALA A 231 3.68 -10.53 -23.76
C ALA A 231 2.68 -10.65 -24.92
N ALA A 232 1.51 -10.02 -24.82
CA ALA A 232 0.48 -10.10 -25.86
C ALA A 232 0.92 -9.48 -27.20
N LYS A 233 1.78 -8.46 -27.12
CA LYS A 233 2.48 -7.83 -28.25
C LYS A 233 3.88 -7.45 -27.79
N GLY A 234 4.81 -7.41 -28.75
CA GLY A 234 6.21 -7.11 -28.47
C GLY A 234 7.01 -8.33 -28.02
N LYS A 235 8.32 -8.15 -27.86
CA LYS A 235 9.28 -9.22 -27.58
C LYS A 235 9.29 -9.55 -26.09
N PHE A 236 9.22 -10.84 -25.74
CA PHE A 236 9.57 -11.32 -24.41
C PHE A 236 11.09 -11.55 -24.33
N THR A 237 11.74 -11.04 -23.30
CA THR A 237 13.18 -11.19 -23.08
C THR A 237 13.46 -11.58 -21.63
N ALA A 238 14.25 -12.63 -21.45
CA ALA A 238 14.84 -13.03 -20.17
C ALA A 238 16.35 -13.19 -20.36
N SER A 239 17.16 -12.73 -19.40
CA SER A 239 18.62 -12.75 -19.53
C SER A 239 19.30 -12.76 -18.16
N ALA A 240 20.26 -13.67 -17.97
CA ALA A 240 21.25 -13.61 -16.90
C ALA A 240 22.56 -13.04 -17.49
N LEU A 241 22.93 -11.82 -17.09
CA LEU A 241 24.02 -11.08 -17.75
C LEU A 241 25.43 -11.53 -17.32
N THR A 242 25.55 -12.02 -16.09
CA THR A 242 26.83 -12.35 -15.45
C THR A 242 26.88 -13.75 -14.85
N ASP A 243 25.77 -14.48 -14.86
CA ASP A 243 25.63 -15.80 -14.24
C ASP A 243 24.82 -16.75 -15.14
N GLY A 244 24.64 -17.99 -14.70
CA GLY A 244 23.86 -19.01 -15.38
C GLY A 244 22.35 -18.73 -15.42
N MET A 245 21.65 -19.48 -16.27
CA MET A 245 20.20 -19.48 -16.35
C MET A 245 19.71 -20.92 -16.40
N ASP A 246 18.84 -21.25 -15.45
CA ASP A 246 18.27 -22.59 -15.30
C ASP A 246 16.77 -22.60 -15.64
N LEU A 247 16.33 -23.63 -16.35
CA LEU A 247 14.93 -23.89 -16.67
C LEU A 247 14.61 -25.36 -16.40
N PHE A 248 13.85 -25.60 -15.32
CA PHE A 248 13.49 -26.95 -14.88
C PHE A 248 11.97 -27.15 -14.88
N ALA A 249 11.53 -28.35 -15.25
CA ALA A 249 10.15 -28.80 -15.06
C ALA A 249 10.15 -30.28 -14.68
N LYS A 250 9.29 -30.67 -13.74
CA LYS A 250 9.08 -32.09 -13.38
C LYS A 250 8.42 -32.89 -14.51
N GLN A 251 7.62 -32.22 -15.34
CA GLN A 251 6.95 -32.81 -16.49
C GLN A 251 7.63 -32.32 -17.77
N GLN A 252 6.87 -31.73 -18.70
CA GLN A 252 7.38 -31.31 -19.99
C GLN A 252 7.96 -29.89 -19.94
N VAL A 253 9.09 -29.71 -20.62
CA VAL A 253 9.53 -28.41 -21.14
C VAL A 253 9.25 -28.37 -22.65
N ARG A 254 8.51 -27.37 -23.13
CA ARG A 254 8.21 -27.18 -24.56
C ARG A 254 8.77 -25.85 -25.04
N VAL A 255 9.63 -25.90 -26.06
CA VAL A 255 10.16 -24.73 -26.76
C VAL A 255 9.74 -24.84 -28.22
N ALA A 256 9.04 -23.83 -28.73
CA ALA A 256 8.50 -23.83 -30.09
C ALA A 256 8.46 -22.41 -30.65
N SER A 257 8.67 -22.29 -31.97
CA SER A 257 8.38 -21.10 -32.76
C SER A 257 7.37 -21.49 -33.83
N GLU A 258 6.29 -20.72 -33.97
CA GLU A 258 5.19 -21.06 -34.90
C GLU A 258 5.54 -20.68 -36.35
N SER A 259 6.16 -19.52 -36.55
CA SER A 259 6.36 -18.93 -37.88
C SER A 259 7.83 -18.67 -38.23
N ALA A 260 8.75 -18.92 -37.31
CA ALA A 260 10.18 -18.67 -37.48
C ALA A 260 11.00 -19.81 -36.87
N ASP A 261 12.30 -19.59 -36.69
CA ASP A 261 13.26 -20.56 -36.20
C ASP A 261 13.39 -20.59 -34.67
N ILE A 262 13.99 -21.68 -34.17
CA ILE A 262 14.51 -21.80 -32.81
C ILE A 262 16.03 -21.76 -32.92
N GLN A 263 16.66 -20.76 -32.30
CA GLN A 263 18.12 -20.62 -32.29
C GLN A 263 18.69 -21.04 -30.94
N LEU A 264 19.64 -21.98 -30.98
CA LEU A 264 20.45 -22.40 -29.84
C LEU A 264 21.91 -22.19 -30.22
N ALA A 265 22.58 -21.29 -29.52
CA ALA A 265 23.98 -20.97 -29.77
C ALA A 265 24.73 -20.92 -28.44
N ALA A 266 25.93 -21.51 -28.41
CA ALA A 266 26.80 -21.50 -27.25
C ALA A 266 28.24 -21.22 -27.70
N LYS A 267 29.03 -20.59 -26.82
CA LYS A 267 30.45 -20.30 -27.09
C LYS A 267 31.30 -21.57 -27.06
N THR A 268 30.99 -22.51 -26.17
CA THR A 268 31.82 -23.68 -25.86
C THR A 268 31.17 -24.98 -26.33
N LYS A 269 29.98 -25.29 -25.83
CA LYS A 269 29.32 -26.58 -26.04
C LYS A 269 27.80 -26.47 -26.05
N ILE A 270 27.15 -27.23 -26.94
CA ILE A 270 25.74 -27.59 -26.84
C ILE A 270 25.65 -29.10 -26.60
N ALA A 271 24.89 -29.53 -25.60
CA ALA A 271 24.66 -30.95 -25.30
C ALA A 271 23.16 -31.24 -25.18
N LEU A 272 22.67 -32.19 -25.97
CA LEU A 272 21.29 -32.68 -25.92
C LEU A 272 21.30 -34.12 -25.45
N ASN A 273 20.78 -34.38 -24.24
CA ASN A 273 20.92 -35.66 -23.55
C ASN A 273 19.55 -36.27 -23.25
N SER A 274 19.39 -37.58 -23.48
CA SER A 274 18.16 -38.32 -23.14
C SER A 274 18.44 -39.81 -22.94
N GLY A 275 18.15 -40.34 -21.75
CA GLY A 275 18.16 -41.79 -21.48
C GLY A 275 19.49 -42.50 -21.81
N GLY A 276 20.61 -41.79 -21.73
CA GLY A 276 21.94 -42.30 -22.08
C GLY A 276 22.37 -42.07 -23.54
N ALA A 277 21.48 -41.60 -24.43
CA ALA A 277 21.85 -41.08 -25.74
C ALA A 277 22.17 -39.58 -25.65
N SER A 278 23.12 -39.11 -26.46
CA SER A 278 23.43 -37.69 -26.55
C SER A 278 23.90 -37.22 -27.94
N LEU A 279 23.68 -35.93 -28.20
CA LEU A 279 24.31 -35.16 -29.28
C LEU A 279 25.10 -34.02 -28.66
N GLU A 280 26.40 -33.98 -28.93
CA GLU A 280 27.29 -32.90 -28.50
C GLU A 280 27.80 -32.11 -29.69
N ILE A 281 27.78 -30.78 -29.59
CA ILE A 281 28.38 -29.85 -30.54
C ILE A 281 29.46 -29.06 -29.81
N GLU A 282 30.73 -29.32 -30.13
CA GLU A 282 31.88 -28.77 -29.40
C GLU A 282 33.10 -28.65 -30.32
N GLY A 283 33.78 -27.49 -30.30
CA GLY A 283 35.01 -27.27 -31.08
C GLY A 283 34.86 -27.46 -32.60
N GLY A 284 33.66 -27.22 -33.16
CA GLY A 284 33.35 -27.45 -34.57
C GLY A 284 32.99 -28.90 -34.92
N ASN A 285 33.01 -29.81 -33.94
CA ASN A 285 32.67 -31.22 -34.13
C ASN A 285 31.24 -31.53 -33.66
N MET A 286 30.64 -32.56 -34.24
CA MET A 286 29.41 -33.17 -33.74
C MET A 286 29.69 -34.62 -33.31
N THR A 287 29.38 -34.94 -32.05
CA THR A 287 29.56 -36.29 -31.50
C THR A 287 28.21 -36.88 -31.12
N PHE A 288 27.91 -38.07 -31.62
CA PHE A 288 26.69 -38.81 -31.30
C PHE A 288 27.04 -39.98 -30.38
N HIS A 289 26.52 -39.99 -29.15
CA HIS A 289 26.61 -41.13 -28.24
C HIS A 289 25.28 -41.89 -28.27
N CYS A 290 25.33 -43.15 -28.66
CA CYS A 290 24.13 -43.98 -28.83
C CYS A 290 24.42 -45.40 -28.29
N PRO A 291 24.04 -45.73 -27.04
CA PRO A 291 24.17 -47.10 -26.53
C PRO A 291 23.21 -48.08 -27.23
N GLY A 292 22.13 -47.57 -27.82
CA GLY A 292 21.23 -48.32 -28.68
C GLY A 292 21.53 -48.13 -30.17
N ALA A 293 20.56 -48.46 -31.03
CA ALA A 293 20.70 -48.29 -32.47
C ALA A 293 20.61 -46.82 -32.91
N PHE A 294 21.59 -46.35 -33.69
CA PHE A 294 21.50 -45.10 -34.44
C PHE A 294 20.79 -45.35 -35.77
N LYS A 295 19.56 -44.82 -35.94
CA LYS A 295 18.72 -45.06 -37.11
C LYS A 295 18.51 -43.78 -37.91
N ILE A 296 18.94 -43.77 -39.16
CA ILE A 296 18.66 -42.70 -40.12
C ILE A 296 17.57 -43.18 -41.09
N LYS A 297 16.48 -42.40 -41.21
CA LYS A 297 15.42 -42.62 -42.20
C LYS A 297 15.36 -41.40 -43.11
N ALA A 298 15.90 -41.51 -44.33
CA ALA A 298 16.01 -40.39 -45.26
C ALA A 298 15.74 -40.83 -46.70
N GLY A 299 15.17 -39.94 -47.52
CA GLY A 299 14.99 -40.16 -48.96
C GLY A 299 16.30 -40.08 -49.76
N SER A 300 17.34 -39.44 -49.21
CA SER A 300 18.71 -39.42 -49.73
C SER A 300 19.70 -39.19 -48.57
N PHE A 301 20.93 -39.67 -48.70
CA PHE A 301 22.00 -39.45 -47.73
C PHE A 301 23.34 -39.31 -48.46
N THR A 302 24.04 -38.19 -48.28
CA THR A 302 25.28 -37.89 -49.00
C THR A 302 26.21 -37.09 -48.09
N PHE A 303 27.49 -37.44 -48.08
CA PHE A 303 28.51 -36.65 -47.41
C PHE A 303 29.07 -35.61 -48.38
N VAL A 304 28.92 -34.34 -48.03
CA VAL A 304 29.57 -33.21 -48.69
C VAL A 304 30.69 -32.74 -47.78
N GLY A 305 31.77 -32.17 -48.36
CA GLY A 305 32.91 -31.68 -47.58
C GLY A 305 32.53 -30.64 -46.51
N PRO A 306 33.47 -30.27 -45.62
CA PRO A 306 33.19 -29.37 -44.50
C PRO A 306 32.76 -27.98 -44.97
N ASP A 307 31.85 -27.37 -44.22
CA ASP A 307 31.39 -25.99 -44.38
C ASP A 307 31.35 -25.30 -43.00
N ASN A 308 31.33 -23.96 -42.96
CA ASN A 308 31.32 -23.18 -41.73
C ASN A 308 30.23 -22.10 -41.76
N VAL A 309 29.37 -22.11 -40.75
CA VAL A 309 28.32 -21.11 -40.55
C VAL A 309 28.62 -20.26 -39.31
N PRO A 310 29.19 -19.04 -39.45
CA PRO A 310 29.46 -18.17 -38.32
C PRO A 310 28.16 -17.69 -37.68
N THR A 311 27.95 -18.04 -36.41
CA THR A 311 26.78 -17.60 -35.63
C THR A 311 27.19 -16.51 -34.63
N PRO A 312 26.71 -15.26 -34.77
CA PRO A 312 27.03 -14.21 -33.82
C PRO A 312 26.33 -14.46 -32.46
N LEU A 313 27.11 -14.45 -31.38
CA LEU A 313 26.58 -14.52 -30.01
C LEU A 313 26.21 -13.11 -29.51
N PRO A 314 25.16 -12.96 -28.69
CA PRO A 314 24.80 -11.67 -28.11
C PRO A 314 25.88 -11.18 -27.14
N SER A 315 26.28 -9.91 -27.26
CA SER A 315 27.17 -9.26 -26.29
C SER A 315 26.38 -8.84 -25.05
N LEU A 316 26.62 -9.52 -23.91
CA LEU A 316 25.94 -9.21 -22.65
C LEU A 316 26.52 -7.94 -22.02
N LEU A 317 25.64 -7.03 -21.58
CA LEU A 317 26.01 -5.83 -20.85
C LEU A 317 26.43 -6.17 -19.41
N LYS A 318 27.30 -5.36 -18.80
CA LYS A 318 27.67 -5.51 -17.38
C LYS A 318 26.88 -4.52 -16.53
N SER A 319 26.31 -4.99 -15.42
CA SER A 319 25.73 -4.11 -14.40
C SER A 319 26.84 -3.41 -13.61
N SER A 320 26.64 -2.13 -13.28
CA SER A 320 27.58 -1.31 -12.50
C SER A 320 26.93 -0.67 -11.27
N LEU A 321 25.80 -1.21 -10.80
CA LEU A 321 25.05 -0.65 -9.67
C LEU A 321 25.95 -0.43 -8.45
N LYS A 322 26.09 0.84 -8.04
CA LYS A 322 26.65 1.26 -6.77
C LYS A 322 25.55 1.97 -6.01
N ILE A 323 25.11 1.40 -4.89
CA ILE A 323 24.16 2.07 -4.00
C ILE A 323 24.98 2.98 -3.09
N SER A 324 24.95 4.29 -3.33
CA SER A 324 25.47 5.29 -2.39
C SER A 324 24.43 5.48 -1.30
N ASP A 325 24.77 5.18 -0.06
CA ASP A 325 23.87 5.31 1.08
C ASP A 325 23.78 6.79 1.52
N PRO A 326 22.64 7.51 1.28
CA PRO A 326 22.54 8.92 1.65
C PRO A 326 22.03 9.12 3.09
N TYR A 327 21.56 8.06 3.76
CA TYR A 327 20.93 8.14 5.08
C TYR A 327 21.88 7.69 6.19
N SER A 328 23.08 8.28 6.23
CA SER A 328 23.86 8.41 7.46
C SER A 328 23.74 9.85 7.95
N SER A 329 22.68 10.14 8.70
CA SER A 329 22.58 11.33 9.54
C SER A 329 21.91 10.87 10.84
N SER A 330 22.66 10.46 11.86
CA SER A 330 23.10 11.38 12.92
C SER A 330 22.20 12.62 13.03
N HIS A 331 21.15 12.53 13.85
CA HIS A 331 20.80 13.48 14.92
C HIS A 331 19.67 12.92 15.77
#